data_AF-A0A7W8IL47-F1
#
_entry.id   AF-A0A7W8IL47-F1
#
_cell.length_a   1.000
_cell.length_b   1.000
_cell.length_c   1.000
_cell.angle_alpha   90.00
_cell.angle_beta   90.00
_cell.angle_gamma   90.00
#
_symmetry.space_group_name_H-M   'P 1'
#
loop_
_entity.id
_entity.type
_entity.pdbx_description
1 polymer ?
#
loop_
_entity_poly.entity_id
_entity_poly.type
_entity_poly.pdbx_seq_one_letter_code
_entity_poly.pdbx_strand_id
1 'polypeptide(L)'
;MNNLHRELAPISDAAWEQIEEETTRTLKRYLAGRRVVDVPTPTGAGLSAVATGHLVSIAPPAEDIIARQREVRTLVELRVPFELTRQAIDDVERGSDDSDWQPAKDAARKIAFAEDRTIFNGYREADIQGLREGTSNPVMTLPADVRNYPDAVLRH
;
A
#
# COMPACT_ATOMS: atom_id res chain seq x y z
N MET A 1 -20.99 12.28 4.98
CA MET A 1 -20.89 10.84 5.24
C MET A 1 -20.28 10.12 4.06
N ASN A 2 -19.08 9.59 4.25
CA ASN A 2 -18.42 8.67 3.31
C ASN A 2 -18.37 7.28 3.97
N ASN A 3 -17.82 6.28 3.27
CA ASN A 3 -17.75 4.90 3.77
C ASN A 3 -16.83 4.70 4.98
N LEU A 4 -16.19 5.76 5.51
CA LEU A 4 -15.37 5.70 6.73
C LEU A 4 -16.21 5.87 7.99
N HIS A 5 -17.41 6.46 7.89
CA HIS A 5 -18.36 6.63 9.00
C HIS A 5 -17.76 7.21 10.30
N ARG A 6 -16.81 8.14 10.17
CA ARG A 6 -16.08 8.73 11.31
C ARG A 6 -17.00 9.47 12.27
N GLU A 7 -18.04 10.10 11.74
CA GLU A 7 -19.06 10.84 12.49
C GLU A 7 -19.91 9.95 13.41
N LEU A 8 -19.90 8.62 13.21
CA LEU A 8 -20.60 7.67 14.08
C LEU A 8 -19.72 7.18 15.23
N ALA A 9 -18.40 7.38 15.14
CA ALA A 9 -17.48 6.98 16.20
C ALA A 9 -17.56 8.00 17.35
N PRO A 10 -17.60 7.55 18.61
CA PRO A 10 -17.66 8.44 19.77
C PRO A 10 -16.33 9.17 20.06
N ILE A 11 -15.59 9.60 19.04
CA ILE A 11 -14.24 10.16 19.13
C ILE A 11 -14.32 11.67 18.91
N SER A 12 -13.69 12.46 19.78
CA SER A 12 -13.63 13.91 19.65
C SER A 12 -12.77 14.34 18.46
N ASP A 13 -12.97 15.56 17.96
CA ASP A 13 -12.16 16.10 16.85
C ASP A 13 -10.66 16.14 17.20
N ALA A 14 -10.32 16.52 18.44
CA ALA A 14 -8.94 16.55 18.92
C ALA A 14 -8.29 15.15 18.96
N ALA A 15 -9.05 14.12 19.39
CA ALA A 15 -8.55 12.75 19.37
C ALA A 15 -8.40 12.22 17.93
N TRP A 16 -9.32 12.58 17.02
CA TRP A 16 -9.18 12.26 15.61
C TRP A 16 -7.91 12.86 15.00
N GLU A 17 -7.63 14.13 15.28
CA GLU A 17 -6.44 14.83 14.81
C GLU A 17 -5.15 14.12 15.28
N GLN A 18 -5.07 13.78 16.57
CA GLN A 18 -3.91 13.05 17.10
C GLN A 18 -3.74 11.66 16.48
N ILE A 19 -4.83 10.90 16.29
CA ILE A 19 -4.81 9.59 15.63
C ILE A 19 -4.29 9.72 14.19
N GLU A 20 -4.77 10.71 13.44
CA GLU A 20 -4.33 10.98 12.07
C GLU A 20 -2.87 11.39 12.00
N GLU A 21 -2.42 12.24 12.91
CA GLU A 21 -1.02 12.68 12.97
C GLU A 21 -0.09 11.50 13.23
N GLU A 22 -0.33 10.72 14.29
CA GLU A 22 0.53 9.60 14.67
C GLU A 22 0.53 8.49 13.62
N THR A 23 -0.63 8.18 13.01
CA THR A 23 -0.71 7.20 11.92
C THR A 23 -0.03 7.69 10.65
N THR A 24 -0.23 8.95 10.25
CA THR A 24 0.42 9.56 9.07
C THR A 24 1.94 9.59 9.22
N ARG A 25 2.42 10.02 10.40
CA ARG A 25 3.85 10.04 10.72
C ARG A 25 4.44 8.64 10.66
N THR A 26 3.74 7.65 11.21
CA THR A 26 4.16 6.25 11.19
C THR A 26 4.19 5.67 9.76
N LEU A 27 3.16 5.93 8.94
CA LEU A 27 3.12 5.53 7.54
C LEU A 27 4.31 6.12 6.77
N LYS A 28 4.53 7.43 6.85
CA LYS A 28 5.65 8.11 6.18
C LYS A 28 7.01 7.59 6.62
N ARG A 29 7.13 7.14 7.88
CA ARG A 29 8.38 6.57 8.41
C ARG A 29 8.70 5.21 7.80
N TYR A 30 7.69 4.38 7.54
CA TYR A 30 7.88 2.99 7.12
C TYR A 30 7.69 2.75 5.63
N LEU A 31 6.97 3.61 4.89
CA LEU A 31 6.79 3.49 3.45
C LEU A 31 8.10 3.83 2.71
N ALA A 32 8.75 2.82 2.15
CA ALA A 32 9.93 2.99 1.32
C ALA A 32 9.60 3.05 -0.18
N GLY A 33 8.63 2.26 -0.64
CA GLY A 33 8.30 2.11 -2.07
C GLY A 33 7.92 3.44 -2.72
N ARG A 34 7.07 4.23 -2.06
CA ARG A 34 6.62 5.55 -2.55
C ARG A 34 7.73 6.59 -2.73
N ARG A 35 8.95 6.33 -2.23
CA ARG A 35 10.11 7.23 -2.42
C ARG A 35 10.82 6.97 -3.74
N VAL A 36 10.55 5.84 -4.39
CA VAL A 36 11.26 5.38 -5.60
C VAL A 36 10.32 5.06 -6.77
N VAL A 37 9.00 5.00 -6.53
CA VAL A 37 7.98 4.81 -7.58
C VAL A 37 7.10 6.04 -7.70
N ASP A 38 6.51 6.23 -8.88
CA ASP A 38 5.50 7.26 -9.08
C ASP A 38 4.21 6.91 -8.34
N VAL A 39 3.64 7.89 -7.63
CA VAL A 39 2.38 7.74 -6.90
C VAL A 39 1.32 8.60 -7.58
N PRO A 40 0.37 8.01 -8.33
CA PRO A 40 -0.67 8.77 -8.99
C PRO A 40 -1.65 9.38 -7.98
N THR A 41 -2.31 10.46 -8.39
CA THR A 41 -3.38 11.08 -7.59
C THR A 41 -4.54 10.10 -7.39
N PRO A 42 -5.13 10.00 -6.18
CA PRO A 42 -6.27 9.14 -5.93
C PRO A 42 -7.46 9.48 -6.85
N THR A 43 -8.03 8.46 -7.48
CA THR A 43 -9.16 8.55 -8.42
C THR A 43 -10.53 8.27 -7.76
N GLY A 44 -10.53 8.03 -6.45
CA GLY A 44 -11.73 7.77 -5.64
C GLY A 44 -12.11 6.29 -5.57
N ALA A 45 -13.09 5.98 -4.71
CA ALA A 45 -13.50 4.62 -4.38
C ALA A 45 -14.21 3.85 -5.53
N GLY A 46 -14.59 4.55 -6.61
CA GLY A 46 -15.25 3.93 -7.77
C GLY A 46 -14.28 3.28 -8.77
N LEU A 47 -12.98 3.48 -8.64
CA LEU A 47 -12.00 2.85 -9.53
C LEU A 47 -11.83 1.38 -9.15
N SER A 48 -12.12 0.48 -10.09
CA SER A 48 -12.00 -0.98 -9.87
C SER A 48 -10.73 -1.58 -10.49
N ALA A 49 -10.21 -0.97 -11.57
CA ALA A 49 -9.05 -1.46 -12.28
C ALA A 49 -8.36 -0.37 -13.11
N VAL A 50 -7.09 -0.57 -13.44
CA VAL A 50 -6.30 0.26 -14.36
C VAL A 50 -6.11 -0.51 -15.68
N ALA A 51 -6.47 0.09 -16.81
CA ALA A 51 -6.28 -0.52 -18.12
C ALA A 51 -4.80 -0.55 -18.51
N THR A 52 -4.31 -1.68 -19.04
CA THR A 52 -2.93 -1.79 -19.54
C THR A 52 -2.78 -1.30 -20.99
N GLY A 53 -3.89 -1.12 -21.70
CA GLY A 53 -3.92 -0.80 -23.12
C GLY A 53 -3.82 -2.02 -24.04
N HIS A 54 -3.69 -3.23 -23.48
CA HIS A 54 -3.55 -4.46 -24.24
C HIS A 54 -4.86 -5.27 -24.33
N LEU A 55 -4.84 -6.24 -25.24
CA LEU A 55 -5.93 -7.19 -25.46
C LEU A 55 -5.41 -8.61 -25.30
N VAL A 56 -6.21 -9.47 -24.70
CA VAL A 56 -5.98 -10.91 -24.63
C VAL A 56 -7.00 -11.62 -25.50
N SER A 57 -6.56 -12.52 -26.37
CA SER A 57 -7.46 -13.34 -27.19
C SER A 57 -8.23 -14.33 -26.29
N ILE A 58 -9.52 -14.47 -26.54
CA ILE A 58 -10.39 -15.39 -25.81
C ILE A 58 -11.17 -16.26 -26.80
N ALA A 59 -11.71 -17.39 -26.32
CA ALA A 59 -12.52 -18.27 -27.15
C ALA A 59 -13.73 -17.50 -27.73
N PRO A 60 -13.97 -17.56 -29.04
CA PRO A 60 -15.11 -16.89 -29.63
C PRO A 60 -16.42 -17.63 -29.31
N PRO A 61 -17.55 -16.91 -29.25
CA PRO A 61 -18.84 -17.51 -28.92
C PRO A 61 -19.43 -18.35 -30.06
N ALA A 62 -18.92 -18.22 -31.29
CA ALA A 62 -19.34 -18.99 -32.45
C ALA A 62 -18.24 -19.00 -33.53
N GLU A 63 -18.45 -19.82 -34.56
CA GLU A 63 -17.61 -19.87 -35.77
C GLU A 63 -17.54 -18.50 -36.46
N ASP A 64 -16.41 -18.23 -37.12
CA ASP A 64 -16.11 -16.97 -37.82
C ASP A 64 -16.12 -15.68 -36.97
N ILE A 65 -16.09 -15.81 -35.64
CA ILE A 65 -15.95 -14.67 -34.72
C ILE A 65 -14.53 -14.64 -34.13
N ILE A 66 -13.97 -13.43 -34.00
CA ILE A 66 -12.73 -13.19 -33.25
C ILE A 66 -13.10 -12.46 -31.96
N ALA A 67 -12.76 -13.05 -30.82
CA ALA A 67 -13.03 -12.47 -29.52
C ALA A 67 -11.73 -12.08 -28.80
N ARG A 68 -11.74 -10.88 -28.21
CA ARG A 68 -10.63 -10.33 -27.42
C ARG A 68 -11.18 -9.59 -26.21
N GLN A 69 -10.50 -9.71 -25.08
CA GLN A 69 -10.82 -9.03 -23.83
C GLN A 69 -9.77 -7.96 -23.53
N ARG A 70 -10.17 -6.84 -22.93
CA ARG A 70 -9.22 -5.83 -22.45
C ARG A 70 -8.49 -6.37 -21.23
N GLU A 71 -7.16 -6.26 -21.26
CA GLU A 71 -6.36 -6.53 -20.08
C GLU A 71 -6.39 -5.33 -19.14
N VAL A 72 -6.64 -5.60 -17.87
CA VAL A 72 -6.71 -4.61 -16.80
C VAL A 72 -6.00 -5.17 -15.57
N ARG A 73 -5.46 -4.28 -14.73
CA ARG A 73 -4.93 -4.61 -13.41
C ARG A 73 -5.96 -4.18 -12.37
N THR A 74 -6.56 -5.14 -11.68
CA THR A 74 -7.58 -4.88 -10.65
C THR A 74 -6.95 -4.29 -9.39
N LEU A 75 -7.65 -3.35 -8.77
CA LEU A 75 -7.22 -2.77 -7.50
C LEU A 75 -7.50 -3.72 -6.33
N VAL A 76 -6.68 -3.63 -5.29
CA VAL A 76 -6.81 -4.40 -4.05
C VAL A 76 -7.24 -3.47 -2.93
N GLU A 77 -8.31 -3.83 -2.22
CA GLU A 77 -8.67 -3.17 -0.96
C GLU A 77 -7.92 -3.86 0.19
N LEU A 78 -7.12 -3.08 0.92
CA LEU A 78 -6.42 -3.53 2.13
C LEU A 78 -6.99 -2.81 3.35
N ARG A 79 -7.30 -3.56 4.41
CA ARG A 79 -7.81 -3.04 5.67
C ARG A 79 -7.07 -3.68 6.83
N VAL A 80 -6.61 -2.85 7.77
CA VAL A 80 -6.01 -3.31 9.03
C VAL A 80 -6.84 -2.76 10.19
N PRO A 81 -7.67 -3.59 10.84
CA PRO A 81 -8.42 -3.16 12.01
C PRO A 81 -7.48 -2.95 13.21
N PHE A 82 -7.86 -2.04 14.09
CA PHE A 82 -7.23 -1.82 15.38
C PHE A 82 -8.27 -1.36 16.40
N GLU A 83 -7.93 -1.48 17.67
CA GLU A 83 -8.79 -1.13 18.80
C GLU A 83 -8.06 -0.13 19.69
N LEU A 84 -8.80 0.85 20.21
CA LEU A 84 -8.31 1.86 21.14
C LEU A 84 -9.21 1.89 22.37
N THR A 85 -8.63 2.24 23.51
CA THR A 85 -9.43 2.40 24.72
C THR A 85 -10.21 3.72 24.69
N ARG A 86 -11.46 3.69 25.16
CA ARG A 86 -12.27 4.91 25.36
C ARG A 86 -11.57 5.91 26.27
N GLN A 87 -10.86 5.42 27.28
CA GLN A 87 -10.12 6.24 28.23
C GLN A 87 -9.04 7.07 27.53
N ALA A 88 -8.19 6.45 26.70
CA ALA A 88 -7.15 7.16 25.95
C ALA A 88 -7.76 8.20 25.00
N ILE A 89 -8.91 7.91 24.39
CA ILE A 89 -9.62 8.86 23.54
C ILE A 89 -10.13 10.08 24.34
N ASP A 90 -10.80 9.82 25.46
CA ASP A 90 -11.42 10.87 26.27
C ASP A 90 -10.38 11.71 27.05
N ASP A 91 -9.19 11.17 27.33
CA ASP A 91 -8.11 11.88 28.02
C ASP A 91 -7.53 13.03 27.20
N VAL A 92 -7.62 12.97 25.87
CA VAL A 92 -7.20 14.07 24.98
C VAL A 92 -7.99 15.35 25.28
N GLU A 93 -9.30 15.25 25.46
CA GLU A 93 -10.13 16.43 25.80
C GLU A 93 -9.79 17.00 27.19
N ARG A 94 -9.20 16.18 28.06
CA ARG A 94 -8.71 16.60 29.39
C ARG A 94 -7.29 17.17 29.34
N GLY A 95 -6.67 17.23 28.15
CA GLY A 95 -5.32 17.75 27.94
C GLY A 95 -4.20 16.73 28.11
N SER A 96 -4.45 15.42 27.94
CA SER A 96 -3.38 14.43 27.86
C SER A 96 -2.60 14.58 26.55
N ASP A 97 -1.27 14.62 26.68
CA ASP A 97 -0.32 14.63 25.57
C ASP A 97 0.34 13.24 25.34
N ASP A 98 -0.07 12.22 26.10
CA ASP A 98 0.55 10.90 26.17
C ASP A 98 -0.46 9.74 26.00
N SER A 99 -1.62 10.02 25.40
CA SER A 99 -2.64 9.02 25.10
C SER A 99 -2.07 7.86 24.25
N ASP A 100 -2.47 6.63 24.58
CA ASP A 100 -1.89 5.43 23.96
C ASP A 100 -2.44 5.18 22.54
N TRP A 101 -1.69 5.64 21.54
CA TRP A 101 -1.95 5.42 20.13
C TRP A 101 -1.17 4.22 19.54
N GLN A 102 -0.53 3.40 20.37
CA GLN A 102 0.30 2.29 19.88
C GLN A 102 -0.47 1.32 18.96
N PRO A 103 -1.74 0.94 19.23
CA PRO A 103 -2.49 0.07 18.32
C PRO A 103 -2.69 0.67 16.92
N ALA A 104 -2.93 1.98 16.82
CA ALA A 104 -3.08 2.68 15.54
C ALA A 104 -1.74 2.73 14.79
N LYS A 105 -0.64 2.97 15.50
CA LYS A 105 0.72 2.98 14.93
C LYS A 105 1.14 1.59 14.44
N ASP A 106 0.80 0.54 15.17
CA ASP A 106 1.05 -0.84 14.74
C ASP A 106 0.24 -1.19 13.49
N ALA A 107 -1.01 -0.75 13.40
CA ALA A 107 -1.83 -0.93 12.20
C ALA A 107 -1.23 -0.17 10.99
N ALA A 108 -0.82 1.08 11.19
CA ALA A 108 -0.14 1.89 10.18
C ALA A 108 1.16 1.22 9.70
N ARG A 109 1.97 0.68 10.61
CA ARG A 109 3.19 -0.05 10.26
C ARG A 109 2.88 -1.32 9.47
N LYS A 110 1.87 -2.10 9.86
CA LYS A 110 1.46 -3.32 9.16
C LYS A 110 1.04 -3.03 7.72
N ILE A 111 0.20 -2.01 7.50
CA ILE A 111 -0.26 -1.67 6.15
C ILE A 111 0.87 -1.08 5.30
N ALA A 112 1.78 -0.29 5.86
CA ALA A 112 2.97 0.19 5.16
C ALA A 112 3.85 -0.97 4.68
N PHE A 113 4.09 -1.97 5.53
CA PHE A 113 4.86 -3.16 5.15
C PHE A 113 4.13 -4.03 4.13
N ALA A 114 2.81 -4.11 4.19
CA ALA A 114 2.02 -4.83 3.19
C ALA A 114 2.15 -4.16 1.81
N GLU A 115 2.06 -2.84 1.76
CA GLU A 115 2.26 -2.07 0.52
C GLU A 115 3.67 -2.26 -0.05
N ASP A 116 4.71 -2.04 0.75
CA ASP A 116 6.11 -2.19 0.29
C ASP A 116 6.38 -3.62 -0.19
N ARG A 117 5.92 -4.64 0.53
CA ARG A 117 6.06 -6.03 0.08
C ARG A 117 5.37 -6.28 -1.25
N THR A 118 4.18 -5.72 -1.45
CA THR A 118 3.44 -5.83 -2.71
C THR A 118 4.21 -5.17 -3.85
N ILE A 119 4.80 -3.99 -3.63
CA ILE A 119 5.61 -3.28 -4.63
C ILE A 119 6.87 -4.08 -5.00
N PHE A 120 7.64 -4.53 -4.01
CA PHE A 120 8.96 -5.11 -4.26
C PHE A 120 8.91 -6.61 -4.60
N ASN A 121 8.07 -7.37 -3.90
CA ASN A 121 8.00 -8.83 -4.02
C ASN A 121 6.73 -9.31 -4.74
N GLY A 122 5.80 -8.42 -5.06
CA GLY A 122 4.55 -8.78 -5.72
C GLY A 122 3.49 -9.26 -4.75
N TYR A 123 2.30 -9.48 -5.30
CA TYR A 123 1.17 -10.10 -4.63
C TYR A 123 0.44 -10.97 -5.66
N ARG A 124 0.90 -12.21 -5.80
CA ARG A 124 0.47 -13.17 -6.83
C ARG A 124 -1.03 -13.45 -6.80
N GLU A 125 -1.64 -13.55 -5.62
CA GLU A 125 -3.08 -13.77 -5.47
C GLU A 125 -3.92 -12.61 -6.03
N ALA A 126 -3.32 -11.42 -6.16
CA ALA A 126 -3.93 -10.23 -6.74
C ALA A 126 -3.44 -9.93 -8.16
N ASP A 127 -2.70 -10.85 -8.79
CA ASP A 127 -2.08 -10.67 -10.11
C ASP A 127 -1.18 -9.40 -10.21
N ILE A 128 -0.48 -9.11 -9.11
CA ILE A 128 0.51 -8.04 -9.01
C ILE A 128 1.91 -8.65 -9.04
N GLN A 129 2.67 -8.37 -10.09
CA GLN A 129 4.09 -8.73 -10.17
C GLN A 129 4.95 -7.69 -9.45
N GLY A 130 5.88 -8.15 -8.61
CA GLY A 130 6.79 -7.27 -7.88
C GLY A 130 7.99 -6.81 -8.72
N LEU A 131 8.62 -5.70 -8.33
CA LEU A 131 9.85 -5.19 -8.97
C LEU A 131 10.96 -6.24 -9.06
N ARG A 132 11.13 -7.06 -8.01
CA ARG A 132 12.14 -8.12 -7.99
C ARG A 132 11.83 -9.25 -8.98
N GLU A 133 10.55 -9.56 -9.18
CA GLU A 133 10.11 -10.62 -10.09
C GLU A 133 10.10 -10.15 -11.55
N GLY A 134 9.77 -8.88 -11.78
CA GLY A 134 9.70 -8.26 -13.10
C GLY A 134 10.99 -7.64 -13.61
N THR A 135 12.11 -7.75 -12.88
CA THR A 135 13.37 -7.12 -13.30
C THR A 135 13.91 -7.73 -14.59
N SER A 136 14.20 -6.89 -15.58
CA SER A 136 14.99 -7.26 -16.76
C SER A 136 16.50 -7.15 -16.53
N ASN A 137 16.91 -6.58 -15.39
CA ASN A 137 18.32 -6.45 -15.03
C ASN A 137 18.90 -7.79 -14.55
N PRO A 138 20.19 -8.08 -14.82
CA PRO A 138 20.86 -9.25 -14.27
C PRO A 138 20.78 -9.30 -12.74
N VAL A 139 20.43 -10.47 -12.20
CA VAL A 139 20.41 -10.68 -10.74
C VAL A 139 21.85 -10.84 -10.25
N MET A 140 22.26 -9.95 -9.36
CA MET A 140 23.62 -9.89 -8.84
C MET A 140 23.71 -10.39 -7.41
N THR A 141 24.74 -11.19 -7.13
CA THR A 141 25.10 -11.54 -5.74
C THR A 141 26.10 -10.52 -5.24
N LEU A 142 25.73 -9.80 -4.18
CA LEU A 142 26.64 -8.84 -3.57
C LEU A 142 27.80 -9.59 -2.88
N PRO A 143 29.06 -9.11 -3.00
CA PRO A 143 30.19 -9.68 -2.28
C PRO A 143 29.97 -9.70 -0.76
N ALA A 144 30.71 -10.55 -0.04
CA ALA A 144 30.63 -10.55 1.43
C ALA A 144 31.19 -9.25 2.05
N ASP A 145 32.19 -8.64 1.39
CA ASP A 145 32.78 -7.37 1.81
C ASP A 145 32.04 -6.18 1.16
N VAL A 146 31.46 -5.32 2.00
CA VAL A 146 30.72 -4.13 1.60
C VAL A 146 31.57 -3.17 0.77
N ARG A 147 32.89 -3.14 0.98
CA ARG A 147 33.81 -2.29 0.21
C ARG A 147 33.86 -2.65 -1.28
N ASN A 148 33.48 -3.88 -1.63
CA ASN A 148 33.48 -4.37 -3.00
C ASN A 148 32.13 -4.16 -3.72
N TYR A 149 31.15 -3.50 -3.08
CA TYR A 149 29.84 -3.25 -3.70
C TYR A 149 29.93 -2.31 -4.91
N PRO A 150 30.72 -1.21 -4.89
CA PRO A 150 30.86 -0.34 -6.07
C PRO A 150 31.39 -1.09 -7.29
N ASP A 151 32.40 -1.94 -7.12
CA ASP A 151 33.00 -2.74 -8.19
C ASP A 151 32.03 -3.78 -8.74
N ALA A 152 31.16 -4.33 -7.89
CA ALA A 152 30.11 -5.24 -8.35
C ALA A 152 29.14 -4.48 -9.27
N VAL A 153 28.67 -3.31 -8.86
CA VAL A 153 27.67 -2.53 -9.62
C VAL A 153 28.23 -1.91 -10.91
N LEU A 154 29.50 -1.46 -10.92
CA LEU A 154 30.12 -0.75 -12.05
C LEU A 154 30.55 -1.63 -13.24
N ARG A 155 30.62 -2.96 -13.09
CA ARG A 155 31.06 -3.86 -14.17
C ARG A 155 29.98 -4.14 -15.22
N HIS A 156 28.83 -3.47 -15.12
CA HIS A 156 27.69 -3.55 -16.02
C HIS A 156 27.14 -2.14 -16.30
#